data_AF-A0A7W5T301-F1
#
_entry.id   AF-A0A7W5T301-F1
#
_cell.length_a   1.000
_cell.length_b   1.000
_cell.length_c   1.000
_cell.angle_alpha   90.00
_cell.angle_beta   90.00
_cell.angle_gamma   90.00
#
_symmetry.space_group_name_H-M   'P 1'
#
loop_
_entity.id
_entity.type
_entity.pdbx_description
1 polymer ?
#
loop_
_entity_poly.entity_id
_entity_poly.type
_entity_poly.pdbx_seq_one_letter_code
_entity_poly.pdbx_strand_id
1 'polypeptide(L)'
;MAGDIDYNLDRFVDAQNGVYEKALLELKAGRKTSHWMWFIFPQISGLGTSPMAEKYAIRSAEEAAAYLADPILSSRLLRCVEAILSVEGRSAHEILGSPDDQKLRSSMTLFAAISDHGSLFHRVIEHFYQGKFDERTMEILRT
;
A
#
# COMPACT_ATOMS: atom_id res chain seq x y z
N MET A 1 -28.12 -9.94 9.81
CA MET A 1 -27.82 -8.99 8.72
C MET A 1 -26.75 -8.08 9.26
N ALA A 2 -25.48 -8.35 8.96
CA ALA A 2 -24.43 -7.37 9.20
C ALA A 2 -24.75 -6.22 8.26
N GLY A 3 -25.05 -5.03 8.79
CA GLY A 3 -25.22 -3.85 7.95
C GLY A 3 -23.94 -3.67 7.14
N ASP A 4 -24.07 -3.45 5.83
CA ASP A 4 -22.92 -3.12 4.99
C ASP A 4 -22.20 -1.92 5.63
N ILE A 5 -21.02 -2.19 6.18
CA ILE A 5 -20.15 -1.13 6.68
C ILE A 5 -19.63 -0.42 5.45
N ASP A 6 -20.07 0.82 5.24
CA ASP A 6 -19.50 1.67 4.20
C ASP A 6 -18.13 2.17 4.65
N TYR A 7 -17.08 1.53 4.12
CA TYR A 7 -15.70 1.94 4.34
C TYR A 7 -15.31 3.21 3.56
N ASN A 8 -16.18 3.73 2.68
CA ASN A 8 -15.93 4.87 1.80
C ASN A 8 -14.67 4.64 0.96
N LEU A 9 -14.60 3.51 0.25
CA LEU A 9 -13.46 3.13 -0.58
C LEU A 9 -13.31 4.01 -1.83
N ASP A 10 -14.40 4.64 -2.28
CA ASP A 10 -14.41 5.57 -3.42
C ASP A 10 -13.38 6.70 -3.27
N ARG A 11 -13.07 7.11 -2.03
CA ARG A 11 -12.02 8.11 -1.77
C ARG A 11 -10.68 7.72 -2.39
N PHE A 12 -10.33 6.43 -2.40
CA PHE A 12 -9.10 5.93 -3.02
C PHE A 12 -9.20 5.96 -4.54
N VAL A 13 -10.33 5.49 -5.09
CA VAL A 13 -10.56 5.45 -6.54
C VAL A 13 -10.47 6.87 -7.11
N ASP A 14 -11.16 7.81 -6.49
CA ASP A 14 -11.17 9.23 -6.88
C ASP A 14 -9.77 9.84 -6.84
N ALA A 15 -9.01 9.58 -5.77
CA ALA A 15 -7.64 10.07 -5.64
C ALA A 15 -6.69 9.48 -6.70
N GLN A 16 -6.91 8.23 -7.09
CA GLN A 16 -6.10 7.52 -8.08
C GLN A 16 -6.42 7.91 -9.52
N ASN A 17 -7.67 8.25 -9.86
CA ASN A 17 -8.13 8.42 -11.24
C ASN A 17 -7.29 9.41 -12.08
N GLY A 18 -6.73 10.46 -11.46
CA GLY A 18 -5.90 11.44 -12.15
C GLY A 18 -4.39 11.13 -12.19
N VAL A 19 -3.91 10.13 -11.45
CA VAL A 19 -2.46 9.93 -11.22
C VAL A 19 -2.01 8.47 -11.29
N TYR A 20 -2.93 7.51 -11.35
CA TYR A 20 -2.61 6.07 -11.33
C TYR A 20 -1.64 5.67 -12.44
N GLU A 21 -1.91 6.05 -13.68
CA GLU A 21 -1.03 5.73 -14.81
C GLU A 21 0.36 6.35 -14.64
N LYS A 22 0.43 7.57 -14.10
CA LYS A 22 1.70 8.22 -13.80
C LYS A 22 2.47 7.47 -12.70
N ALA A 23 1.80 7.08 -11.62
CA ALA A 23 2.40 6.28 -10.56
C ALA A 23 2.93 4.95 -11.09
N LEU A 24 2.16 4.26 -11.95
CA LEU A 24 2.57 3.01 -12.56
C LEU A 24 3.81 3.18 -13.47
N LEU A 25 3.87 4.26 -14.27
CA LEU A 25 5.03 4.60 -15.08
C LEU A 25 6.27 4.90 -14.22
N GLU A 26 6.12 5.68 -13.15
CA GLU A 26 7.21 6.00 -12.22
C GLU A 26 7.76 4.74 -11.51
N LEU A 27 6.88 3.83 -11.10
CA LEU A 27 7.27 2.55 -10.50
C LEU A 27 8.03 1.67 -11.48
N LYS A 28 7.55 1.54 -12.73
CA LYS A 28 8.26 0.79 -13.78
C LYS A 28 9.60 1.41 -14.15
N ALA A 29 9.70 2.74 -14.11
CA ALA A 29 10.96 3.45 -14.30
C ALA A 29 11.89 3.34 -13.08
N GLY A 30 11.43 2.73 -11.98
CA GLY A 30 12.18 2.56 -10.75
C GLY A 30 12.47 3.87 -10.03
N ARG A 31 11.72 4.95 -10.28
CA ARG A 31 11.92 6.24 -9.60
C ARG A 31 10.62 7.02 -9.47
N LYS A 32 10.15 7.15 -8.24
CA LYS A 32 9.04 8.02 -7.86
C LYS A 32 9.44 9.48 -7.97
N THR A 33 8.57 10.29 -8.57
CA THR A 33 8.79 11.74 -8.75
C THR A 33 7.55 12.59 -8.44
N SER A 34 6.40 11.97 -8.13
CA SER A 34 5.17 12.70 -7.81
C SER A 34 4.46 12.24 -6.53
N HIS A 35 3.38 12.92 -6.17
CA HIS A 35 2.70 12.79 -4.87
C HIS A 35 1.49 11.85 -4.94
N TRP A 36 1.71 10.55 -4.71
CA TRP A 36 0.63 9.55 -4.77
C TRP A 36 0.71 8.46 -3.70
N MET A 37 1.72 8.50 -2.82
CA MET A 37 2.05 7.38 -1.92
C MET A 37 0.87 6.94 -1.05
N TRP A 38 0.16 7.90 -0.45
CA TRP A 38 -0.90 7.62 0.54
C TRP A 38 -2.08 6.80 0.01
N PHE A 39 -2.38 6.88 -1.29
CA PHE A 39 -3.55 6.26 -1.87
C PHE A 39 -3.22 5.23 -2.96
N ILE A 40 -1.95 5.07 -3.35
CA ILE A 40 -1.47 3.93 -4.16
C ILE A 40 -0.99 2.78 -3.26
N PHE A 41 -0.26 3.11 -2.19
CA PHE A 41 0.19 2.16 -1.17
C PHE A 41 -0.33 2.63 0.20
N PRO A 42 -1.64 2.50 0.46
CA PRO A 42 -2.22 2.95 1.71
C PRO A 42 -1.71 2.10 2.89
N GLN A 43 -1.62 2.72 4.06
CA GLN A 43 -1.15 2.11 5.30
C GLN A 43 -2.21 2.23 6.40
N ILE A 44 -2.06 1.46 7.48
CA ILE A 44 -3.04 1.48 8.58
C ILE A 44 -3.04 2.83 9.32
N SER A 45 -4.19 3.24 9.84
CA SER A 45 -4.36 4.45 10.63
C SER A 45 -3.51 4.42 11.90
N GLY A 46 -3.02 5.59 12.31
CA GLY A 46 -2.15 5.72 13.49
C GLY A 46 -0.64 5.71 13.19
N LEU A 47 -0.25 5.57 11.91
CA LEU A 47 1.15 5.62 11.47
C LEU A 47 1.60 7.01 10.99
N GLY A 48 0.68 7.82 10.47
CA GLY A 48 0.98 9.16 9.94
C GLY A 48 0.02 10.20 10.50
N THR A 49 0.51 11.43 10.66
CA THR A 49 -0.22 12.55 11.29
C THR A 49 -0.56 13.68 10.32
N SER A 50 -0.15 13.58 9.05
CA SER A 50 -0.52 14.58 8.06
C SER A 50 -1.99 14.40 7.63
N PRO A 51 -2.71 15.47 7.23
CA PRO A 51 -4.10 15.36 6.78
C PRO A 51 -4.30 14.34 5.65
N MET A 52 -3.33 14.21 4.73
CA MET A 52 -3.38 13.22 3.65
C MET A 52 -3.18 11.79 4.15
N ALA A 53 -2.32 11.59 5.15
CA ALA A 53 -2.11 10.29 5.77
C ALA A 53 -3.35 9.85 6.55
N GLU A 54 -4.02 10.76 7.25
CA GLU A 54 -5.27 10.46 7.96
C GLU A 54 -6.42 10.18 6.99
N LYS A 55 -6.57 11.01 5.94
CA LYS A 55 -7.65 10.86 4.94
C LYS A 55 -7.59 9.51 4.22
N TYR A 56 -6.39 9.06 3.86
CA TYR A 56 -6.18 7.82 3.09
C TYR A 56 -5.64 6.65 3.92
N ALA A 57 -5.69 6.76 5.25
CA ALA A 57 -5.40 5.60 6.09
C ALA A 57 -6.48 4.53 5.93
N ILE A 58 -6.06 3.27 5.96
CA ILE A 58 -6.94 2.12 6.17
C ILE A 58 -7.22 2.00 7.67
N ARG A 59 -8.49 1.95 8.07
CA ARG A 59 -8.86 2.07 9.49
C ARG A 59 -8.81 0.74 10.24
N SER A 60 -8.91 -0.39 9.54
CA SER A 60 -8.90 -1.70 10.17
C SER A 60 -8.51 -2.82 9.19
N ALA A 61 -8.31 -4.04 9.70
CA ALA A 61 -8.08 -5.22 8.88
C ALA A 61 -9.26 -5.53 7.95
N GLU A 62 -10.48 -5.27 8.40
CA GLU A 62 -11.70 -5.45 7.60
C GLU A 62 -11.77 -4.43 6.45
N GLU A 63 -11.37 -3.17 6.67
CA GLU A 63 -11.27 -2.20 5.58
C GLU A 63 -10.17 -2.60 4.58
N ALA A 64 -9.04 -3.13 5.05
CA ALA A 64 -8.00 -3.67 4.17
C ALA A 64 -8.52 -4.84 3.33
N ALA A 65 -9.32 -5.73 3.92
CA ALA A 65 -9.94 -6.85 3.22
C ALA A 65 -10.98 -6.35 2.19
N ALA A 66 -11.79 -5.35 2.54
CA ALA A 66 -12.71 -4.70 1.61
C ALA A 66 -11.97 -4.02 0.45
N TYR A 67 -10.83 -3.37 0.72
CA TYR A 67 -9.97 -2.78 -0.31
C TYR A 67 -9.46 -3.83 -1.31
N LEU A 68 -9.06 -5.02 -0.83
CA LEU A 68 -8.63 -6.12 -1.70
C LEU A 68 -9.78 -6.84 -2.42
N ALA A 69 -10.99 -6.79 -1.86
CA ALA A 69 -12.20 -7.33 -2.49
C ALA A 69 -12.75 -6.40 -3.60
N ASP A 70 -12.44 -5.10 -3.54
CA ASP A 70 -12.81 -4.15 -4.59
C ASP A 70 -12.01 -4.42 -5.88
N PRO A 71 -12.69 -4.66 -7.02
CA PRO A 71 -12.01 -5.09 -8.26
C PRO A 71 -11.10 -4.03 -8.87
N ILE A 72 -11.38 -2.74 -8.65
CA ILE A 72 -10.57 -1.64 -9.18
C ILE A 72 -9.33 -1.46 -8.30
N LEU A 73 -9.53 -1.33 -6.99
CA LEU A 73 -8.45 -1.06 -6.03
C LEU A 73 -7.48 -2.24 -5.93
N SER A 74 -8.00 -3.47 -5.88
CA SER A 74 -7.19 -4.69 -5.87
C SER A 74 -6.33 -4.80 -7.13
N SER A 75 -6.94 -4.66 -8.31
CA SER A 75 -6.23 -4.69 -9.59
C SER A 75 -5.14 -3.62 -9.68
N ARG A 76 -5.45 -2.39 -9.24
CA ARG A 76 -4.50 -1.28 -9.26
C ARG A 76 -3.33 -1.51 -8.32
N LEU A 77 -3.58 -1.94 -7.09
CA LEU A 77 -2.54 -2.22 -6.09
C LEU A 77 -1.63 -3.35 -6.55
N LEU A 78 -2.18 -4.48 -7.01
CA LEU A 78 -1.39 -5.62 -7.49
C LEU A 78 -0.49 -5.23 -8.66
N ARG A 79 -0.99 -4.46 -9.63
CA ARG A 79 -0.18 -3.96 -10.75
C ARG A 79 0.95 -3.03 -10.29
N CYS A 80 0.73 -2.20 -9.28
CA CYS A 80 1.77 -1.36 -8.68
C CYS A 80 2.82 -2.21 -7.95
N VAL A 81 2.40 -3.24 -7.23
CA VAL A 81 3.28 -4.20 -6.56
C VAL A 81 4.15 -4.97 -7.57
N GLU A 82 3.56 -5.47 -8.65
CA GLU A 82 4.30 -6.14 -9.73
C GLU A 82 5.30 -5.18 -10.40
N ALA A 83 4.89 -3.94 -10.65
CA ALA A 83 5.74 -2.93 -11.26
C ALA A 83 6.97 -2.62 -10.41
N ILE A 84 6.82 -2.45 -9.10
CA ILE A 84 7.97 -2.18 -8.22
C ILE A 84 8.87 -3.41 -8.05
N LEU A 85 8.30 -4.62 -7.98
CA LEU A 85 9.08 -5.87 -7.93
C LEU A 85 9.87 -6.14 -9.21
N SER A 86 9.45 -5.58 -10.34
CA SER A 86 10.15 -5.74 -11.62
C SER A 86 11.38 -4.84 -11.75
N VAL A 87 11.64 -3.95 -10.78
CA VAL A 87 12.81 -3.08 -10.77
C VAL A 87 14.00 -3.83 -10.18
N GLU A 88 14.98 -4.15 -11.03
CA GLU A 88 16.18 -4.86 -10.60
C GLU A 88 17.27 -3.92 -10.07
N GLY A 89 18.02 -4.40 -9.07
CA GLY A 89 19.25 -3.75 -8.61
C GLY A 89 19.05 -2.42 -7.86
N ARG A 90 17.84 -2.11 -7.42
CA ARG A 90 17.55 -0.89 -6.63
C ARG A 90 16.82 -1.25 -5.34
N SER A 91 17.15 -0.55 -4.26
CA SER A 91 16.41 -0.61 -3.00
C SER A 91 15.09 0.17 -3.06
N ALA A 92 14.15 -0.12 -2.16
CA ALA A 92 12.93 0.68 -2.02
C ALA A 92 13.24 2.16 -1.75
N HIS A 93 14.33 2.45 -1.03
CA HIS A 93 14.78 3.81 -0.79
C HIS A 93 15.23 4.52 -2.07
N GLU A 94 15.94 3.85 -2.97
CA GLU A 94 16.35 4.44 -4.25
C GLU A 94 15.18 4.65 -5.22
N ILE A 95 14.13 3.82 -5.10
CA ILE A 95 12.92 3.92 -5.93
C ILE A 95 11.98 5.00 -5.41
N LEU A 96 11.66 4.98 -4.12
CA LEU A 96 10.60 5.79 -3.52
C LEU A 96 11.12 7.01 -2.76
N GLY A 97 12.36 6.97 -2.28
CA GLY A 97 12.92 7.95 -1.36
C GLY A 97 12.31 7.87 0.04
N SER A 98 12.93 8.58 0.98
CA SER A 98 12.37 8.77 2.32
C SER A 98 11.33 9.91 2.32
N PRO A 99 10.21 9.77 3.06
CA PRO A 99 9.84 8.66 3.95
C PRO A 99 8.98 7.57 3.27
N ASP A 100 8.83 7.60 1.95
CA ASP A 100 7.89 6.73 1.24
C ASP A 100 8.37 5.28 1.15
N ASP A 101 9.68 5.02 1.27
CA ASP A 101 10.25 3.69 1.47
C ASP A 101 9.70 2.99 2.72
N GLN A 102 9.53 3.70 3.84
CA GLN A 102 8.94 3.12 5.04
C GLN A 102 7.43 2.89 4.87
N LYS A 103 6.73 3.82 4.21
CA LYS A 103 5.29 3.67 3.94
C LYS A 103 4.99 2.46 3.07
N LEU A 104 5.86 2.13 2.11
CA LEU A 104 5.73 0.90 1.34
C LEU A 104 5.79 -0.31 2.27
N ARG A 105 6.76 -0.37 3.19
CA ARG A 105 6.87 -1.46 4.17
C ARG A 105 5.61 -1.60 5.00
N SER A 106 5.06 -0.50 5.52
CA SER A 106 3.83 -0.51 6.30
C SER A 106 2.62 -0.97 5.48
N SER A 107 2.49 -0.48 4.24
CA SER A 107 1.43 -0.91 3.33
C SER A 107 1.51 -2.40 3.01
N MET A 108 2.69 -2.90 2.64
CA MET A 108 2.88 -4.32 2.33
C MET A 108 2.67 -5.20 3.56
N THR A 109 3.08 -4.74 4.73
CA THR A 109 2.84 -5.44 6.00
C THR A 109 1.34 -5.59 6.27
N LEU A 110 0.57 -4.51 6.10
CA LEU A 110 -0.88 -4.52 6.26
C LEU A 110 -1.54 -5.55 5.33
N PHE A 111 -1.25 -5.48 4.03
CA PHE A 111 -1.90 -6.37 3.07
C PHE A 111 -1.38 -7.80 3.13
N ALA A 112 -0.12 -8.02 3.51
CA ALA A 112 0.41 -9.35 3.76
C ALA A 112 -0.29 -10.02 4.96
N ALA A 113 -0.57 -9.28 6.03
CA ALA A 113 -1.19 -9.82 7.24
C ALA A 113 -2.62 -10.35 7.03
N ILE A 114 -3.32 -9.86 6.00
CA ILE A 114 -4.68 -10.29 5.65
C ILE A 114 -4.74 -11.18 4.39
N SER A 115 -3.59 -11.54 3.83
CA SER A 115 -3.49 -12.36 2.62
C SER A 115 -2.84 -13.71 2.92
N ASP A 116 -3.06 -14.69 2.04
CA ASP A 116 -2.36 -15.97 2.11
C ASP A 116 -0.84 -15.79 2.01
N HIS A 117 -0.11 -16.68 2.71
CA HIS A 117 1.34 -16.68 2.69
C HIS A 117 1.88 -16.87 1.27
N GLY A 118 2.91 -16.11 0.91
CA GLY A 118 3.50 -16.13 -0.44
C GLY A 118 2.82 -15.19 -1.45
N SER A 119 1.83 -14.41 -1.00
CA SER A 119 1.25 -13.31 -1.79
C SER A 119 2.33 -12.32 -2.28
N LEU A 120 1.98 -11.51 -3.29
CA LEU A 120 2.90 -10.51 -3.80
C LEU A 120 3.38 -9.53 -2.73
N PHE A 121 2.54 -9.21 -1.73
CA PHE A 121 2.90 -8.36 -0.60
C PHE A 121 4.06 -8.95 0.22
N HIS A 122 4.00 -10.26 0.51
CA HIS A 122 5.12 -10.97 1.16
C HIS A 122 6.40 -10.88 0.34
N ARG A 123 6.30 -11.02 -0.99
CA ARG A 123 7.47 -10.92 -1.88
C ARG A 123 8.14 -9.55 -1.85
N VAL A 124 7.35 -8.46 -1.75
CA VAL A 124 7.92 -7.11 -1.58
C VAL A 124 8.68 -6.99 -0.26
N ILE A 125 8.13 -7.55 0.82
CA ILE A 125 8.76 -7.55 2.15
C ILE A 125 10.08 -8.34 2.12
N GLU A 126 10.07 -9.52 1.52
CA GLU A 126 11.28 -10.34 1.34
C GLU A 126 12.33 -9.60 0.50
N HIS A 127 11.94 -9.07 -0.66
CA HIS A 127 12.86 -8.48 -1.62
C HIS A 127 13.49 -7.17 -1.12
N PHE A 128 12.68 -6.23 -0.62
CA PHE A 128 13.17 -4.89 -0.26
C PHE A 128 13.53 -4.74 1.22
N TYR A 129 13.00 -5.60 2.10
CA TYR A 129 13.10 -5.45 3.55
C TYR A 129 13.61 -6.70 4.27
N GLN A 130 14.16 -7.69 3.54
CA GLN A 130 14.76 -8.91 4.09
C GLN A 130 13.78 -9.68 5.00
N GLY A 131 12.51 -9.74 4.62
CA GLY A 131 11.46 -10.44 5.37
C GLY A 131 10.99 -9.69 6.62
N LYS A 132 11.47 -8.47 6.87
CA LYS A 132 11.13 -7.70 8.07
C LYS A 132 9.85 -6.91 7.86
N PHE A 133 8.78 -7.33 8.53
CA PHE A 133 7.51 -6.63 8.60
C PHE A 133 7.62 -5.32 9.40
N ASP A 134 6.77 -4.35 9.10
CA ASP A 134 6.66 -3.12 9.88
C ASP A 134 6.03 -3.41 11.26
N GLU A 135 6.83 -3.29 12.32
CA GLU A 135 6.43 -3.68 13.68
C GLU A 135 5.21 -2.89 14.15
N ARG A 136 5.16 -1.59 13.85
CA ARG A 136 4.05 -0.74 14.28
C ARG A 136 2.74 -1.12 13.59
N THR A 137 2.76 -1.43 12.30
CA THR A 137 1.58 -1.97 11.60
C THR A 137 1.09 -3.25 12.26
N MET A 138 2.00 -4.17 12.61
CA MET A 138 1.65 -5.43 13.26
C MET A 138 1.08 -5.24 14.68
N GLU A 139 1.59 -4.27 15.44
CA GLU A 139 1.04 -3.91 16.75
C GLU A 139 -0.40 -3.41 16.64
N ILE A 140 -0.66 -2.50 15.68
CA ILE A 140 -2.00 -1.94 15.47
C ILE A 140 -2.99 -3.03 15.07
N LEU A 141 -2.59 -3.98 14.22
CA LEU A 141 -3.44 -5.10 13.80
C LEU A 141 -3.77 -6.12 14.90
N ARG A 142 -3.01 -6.14 16.00
CA ARG A 142 -3.27 -7.04 17.15
C ARG A 142 -4.21 -6.43 18.19
N THR A 143 -4.54 -5.15 18.04
CA THR A 143 -5.38 -4.39 18.97
C THR A 143 -6.84 -4.48 18.55
#